data_AF-A0AB39L0B0-F1
#
_entry.id   AF-A0AB39L0B0-F1
#
_cell.length_a   1.000
_cell.length_b   1.000
_cell.length_c   1.000
_cell.angle_alpha   90.00
_cell.angle_beta   90.00
_cell.angle_gamma   90.00
#
_symmetry.space_group_name_H-M   'P 1'
#
loop_
_entity.id
_entity.type
_entity.pdbx_description
1 polymer ?
#
loop_
_entity_poly.entity_id
_entity_poly.type
_entity_poly.pdbx_seq_one_letter_code
_entity_poly.pdbx_strand_id
1 'polypeptide(L)'
;MPASQRRARIAAVSAALALTAAVATTAAATASPAPQPSPQHAAQAAKDAFSFAVIGDTPYGAGALAAFPSHVAQLNADKSLDFVVHVGDIKNGSDKCSNEYFDTIRADFDQFTHPLIYTIGDNEWTDCHRTSNGAYNPLERLARLREVFFDEPGKTLGATMPVTSQADLGIPEDVAFTRNRVAFAAVNVPGSNNSMLPWTGLGKTAPTSEQVAEVQHRTDAVIVEIKKTFAEARQRNDRTVVVLQQADMFDPTYNVPWTDISAFTPIVQTLIDEASAFSGDVYLFNGDSHVYNADRPLAAGSPWLSKYGVTGSAHNLQRITIDGSAKATNYLRVDVAGNGSAGKDQPVLSWDRVSFK
;
A
#
# COMPACT_ATOMS: atom_id res chain seq x y z
N MET A 1 -53.57 -8.22 59.77
CA MET A 1 -53.66 -7.88 61.21
C MET A 1 -54.08 -9.13 61.97
N PRO A 2 -53.59 -9.43 63.19
CA PRO A 2 -52.40 -8.96 63.92
C PRO A 2 -51.38 -10.13 64.15
N ALA A 3 -50.06 -9.93 64.22
CA ALA A 3 -49.28 -9.36 65.33
C ALA A 3 -49.56 -9.99 66.71
N SER A 4 -48.54 -10.64 67.29
CA SER A 4 -48.03 -10.40 68.67
C SER A 4 -47.39 -11.68 69.27
N GLN A 5 -46.07 -11.65 69.44
CA GLN A 5 -45.35 -11.45 70.71
C GLN A 5 -45.20 -12.72 71.56
N ARG A 6 -43.95 -13.23 71.65
CA ARG A 6 -43.41 -13.75 72.91
C ARG A 6 -41.97 -13.30 73.12
N ARG A 7 -41.87 -12.34 74.04
CA ARG A 7 -40.89 -12.15 75.13
C ARG A 7 -39.50 -12.78 74.99
N ALA A 8 -38.53 -11.88 75.14
CA ALA A 8 -37.13 -12.10 75.47
C ALA A 8 -36.89 -13.06 76.65
N ARG A 9 -35.76 -13.77 76.59
CA ARG A 9 -34.82 -13.92 77.70
C ARG A 9 -33.41 -14.14 77.15
N ILE A 10 -32.52 -13.29 77.64
CA ILE A 10 -31.08 -13.21 77.40
C ILE A 10 -30.40 -14.38 78.12
N ALA A 11 -29.49 -15.06 77.43
CA ALA A 11 -28.41 -15.81 78.05
C ALA A 11 -27.14 -15.57 77.24
N ALA A 12 -26.18 -14.88 77.86
CA ALA A 12 -24.87 -14.58 77.32
C ALA A 12 -24.01 -15.85 77.30
N VAL A 13 -23.29 -16.07 76.20
CA VAL A 13 -22.11 -16.95 76.19
C VAL A 13 -21.01 -16.22 75.42
N SER A 14 -19.93 -15.94 76.14
CA SER A 14 -18.71 -15.31 75.70
C SER A 14 -17.99 -16.15 74.64
N ALA A 15 -17.50 -15.51 73.57
CA ALA A 15 -16.49 -16.08 72.69
C ALA A 15 -15.43 -15.00 72.40
N ALA A 16 -14.20 -15.30 72.81
CA ALA A 16 -13.03 -14.45 72.66
C ALA A 16 -12.65 -14.31 71.18
N LEU A 17 -12.47 -13.07 70.73
CA LEU A 17 -11.94 -12.76 69.39
C LEU A 17 -10.41 -12.72 69.48
N ALA A 18 -9.75 -13.68 68.83
CA ALA A 18 -8.31 -13.67 68.62
C ALA A 18 -7.97 -12.69 67.48
N LEU A 19 -7.19 -11.64 67.79
CA LEU A 19 -6.55 -10.78 66.78
C LEU A 19 -5.36 -11.54 66.17
N THR A 20 -5.48 -12.02 64.94
CA THR A 20 -4.32 -12.40 64.12
C THR A 20 -3.91 -11.22 63.26
N ALA A 21 -2.76 -10.60 63.59
CA ALA A 21 -2.11 -9.62 62.76
C ALA A 21 -1.54 -10.31 61.50
N ALA A 22 -2.11 -10.03 60.33
CA ALA A 22 -1.54 -10.44 59.05
C ALA A 22 -0.43 -9.45 58.66
N VAL A 23 0.82 -9.91 58.71
CA VAL A 23 1.98 -9.17 58.18
C VAL A 23 1.93 -9.27 56.65
N ALA A 24 1.57 -8.18 55.98
CA ALA A 24 1.71 -8.06 54.54
C ALA A 24 3.19 -7.90 54.18
N THR A 25 3.80 -8.96 53.63
CA THR A 25 5.13 -8.89 53.02
C THR A 25 4.98 -8.37 51.60
N THR A 26 5.39 -7.12 51.37
CA THR A 26 5.55 -6.56 50.02
C THR A 26 6.80 -7.15 49.38
N ALA A 27 6.64 -8.24 48.62
CA ALA A 27 7.70 -8.72 47.74
C ALA A 27 7.85 -7.73 46.58
N ALA A 28 8.92 -6.94 46.60
CA ALA A 28 9.32 -6.12 45.45
C ALA A 28 9.70 -7.06 44.29
N ALA A 29 8.82 -7.22 43.31
CA ALA A 29 9.14 -7.89 42.07
C ALA A 29 10.13 -7.02 41.29
N THR A 30 11.41 -7.36 41.37
CA THR A 30 12.43 -6.82 40.47
C THR A 30 12.09 -7.30 39.06
N ALA A 31 11.58 -6.42 38.21
CA ALA A 31 11.41 -6.71 36.79
C ALA A 31 12.80 -7.04 36.20
N SER A 32 13.03 -8.30 35.87
CA SER A 32 14.23 -8.68 35.11
C SER A 32 14.18 -7.97 33.75
N PRO A 33 15.27 -7.32 33.31
CA PRO A 33 15.33 -6.77 31.97
C PRO A 33 15.09 -7.90 30.96
N ALA A 34 14.31 -7.60 29.92
CA ALA A 34 14.07 -8.55 28.83
C ALA A 34 15.41 -9.06 28.28
N PRO A 35 15.55 -10.36 27.95
CA PRO A 35 16.78 -10.90 27.41
C PRO A 35 17.19 -10.11 26.17
N GLN A 36 18.39 -9.53 26.17
CA GLN A 36 18.94 -8.90 24.97
C GLN A 36 19.27 -10.00 23.94
N PRO A 37 18.95 -9.78 22.65
CA PRO A 37 19.28 -10.76 21.61
C PRO A 37 20.79 -11.00 21.57
N SER A 38 21.19 -12.26 21.31
CA SER A 38 22.61 -12.60 21.21
C SER A 38 23.26 -11.86 20.03
N PRO A 39 24.58 -11.58 20.08
CA PRO A 39 25.27 -10.86 19.01
C PRO A 39 25.11 -11.48 17.61
N GLN A 40 24.99 -12.81 17.54
CA GLN A 40 24.70 -13.52 16.28
C GLN A 40 23.28 -13.27 15.77
N HIS A 41 22.29 -13.20 16.66
CA HIS A 41 20.91 -12.91 16.28
C HIS A 41 20.76 -11.45 15.83
N ALA A 42 21.42 -10.50 16.51
CA ALA A 42 21.47 -9.11 16.10
C ALA A 42 22.18 -8.93 14.74
N ALA A 43 23.28 -9.65 14.50
CA ALA A 43 23.99 -9.61 13.23
C ALA A 43 23.18 -10.25 12.08
N GLN A 44 22.41 -11.31 12.33
CA GLN A 44 21.51 -11.89 11.34
C GLN A 44 20.33 -10.99 11.06
N ALA A 45 19.73 -10.40 12.09
CA ALA A 45 18.65 -9.44 11.93
C ALA A 45 19.12 -8.21 11.11
N ALA A 46 20.33 -7.71 11.34
CA ALA A 46 20.92 -6.66 10.51
C ALA A 46 21.10 -7.06 9.04
N LYS A 47 21.33 -8.35 8.73
CA LYS A 47 21.42 -8.87 7.35
C LYS A 47 20.06 -9.03 6.66
N ASP A 48 19.00 -9.18 7.45
CA ASP A 48 17.64 -9.35 6.94
C ASP A 48 16.90 -8.01 6.80
N ALA A 49 17.51 -6.91 7.24
CA ALA A 49 17.01 -5.56 6.97
C ALA A 49 17.28 -5.16 5.52
N PHE A 50 16.41 -4.34 4.95
CA PHE A 50 16.54 -3.82 3.59
C PHE A 50 15.76 -2.52 3.46
N SER A 51 16.06 -1.72 2.44
CA SER A 51 15.35 -0.47 2.19
C SER A 51 14.90 -0.36 0.74
N PHE A 52 13.82 0.35 0.48
CA PHE A 52 13.37 0.63 -0.88
C PHE A 52 12.86 2.06 -1.00
N ALA A 53 12.90 2.60 -2.21
CA ALA A 53 12.33 3.91 -2.49
C ALA A 53 10.95 3.77 -3.12
N VAL A 54 10.04 4.69 -2.80
CA VAL A 54 8.77 4.87 -3.49
C VAL A 54 8.74 6.27 -4.10
N ILE A 55 8.51 6.30 -5.41
CA ILE A 55 8.27 7.48 -6.23
C ILE A 55 7.00 7.26 -7.05
N GLY A 56 6.50 8.29 -7.71
CA GLY A 56 5.29 8.25 -8.53
C GLY A 56 4.84 9.68 -8.82
N ASP A 57 3.84 9.82 -9.70
CA ASP A 57 3.32 11.12 -10.11
C ASP A 57 4.42 12.06 -10.63
N THR A 58 5.45 11.47 -11.23
CA THR A 58 6.67 12.11 -11.71
C THR A 58 7.23 11.30 -12.88
N PRO A 59 7.78 11.93 -13.93
CA PRO A 59 7.89 13.36 -14.14
C PRO A 59 6.59 14.06 -14.55
N TYR A 60 6.16 15.05 -13.76
CA TYR A 60 4.95 15.83 -14.05
C TYR A 60 5.27 17.12 -14.83
N GLY A 61 5.18 17.06 -16.15
CA GLY A 61 5.44 18.17 -17.07
C GLY A 61 6.92 18.40 -17.40
N ALA A 62 7.18 19.31 -18.34
CA ALA A 62 8.49 19.45 -19.00
C ALA A 62 9.67 19.70 -18.03
N GLY A 63 9.47 20.49 -16.98
CA GLY A 63 10.51 20.76 -15.99
C GLY A 63 10.89 19.53 -15.17
N ALA A 64 9.89 18.78 -14.71
CA ALA A 64 10.10 17.51 -14.01
C ALA A 64 10.70 16.46 -14.93
N LEU A 65 10.27 16.39 -16.19
CA LEU A 65 10.84 15.48 -17.20
C LEU A 65 12.33 15.75 -17.44
N ALA A 66 12.71 17.02 -17.55
CA ALA A 66 14.12 17.41 -17.67
C ALA A 66 14.95 17.10 -16.41
N ALA A 67 14.33 17.13 -15.22
CA ALA A 67 14.98 16.82 -13.94
C ALA A 67 15.02 15.32 -13.63
N PHE A 68 14.14 14.51 -14.21
CA PHE A 68 13.99 13.11 -13.86
C PHE A 68 15.29 12.29 -13.95
N PRO A 69 16.15 12.47 -14.96
CA PRO A 69 17.46 11.80 -14.99
C PRO A 69 18.34 12.08 -13.76
N SER A 70 18.31 13.28 -13.18
CA SER A 70 19.07 13.58 -11.95
C SER A 70 18.45 12.91 -10.72
N HIS A 71 17.13 12.80 -10.66
CA HIS A 71 16.43 12.05 -9.61
C HIS A 71 16.78 10.56 -9.67
N VAL A 72 16.78 9.95 -10.86
CA VAL A 72 17.23 8.56 -11.07
C VAL A 72 18.69 8.40 -10.66
N ALA A 73 19.58 9.33 -11.04
CA ALA A 73 20.98 9.29 -10.62
C ALA A 73 21.16 9.39 -9.09
N GLN A 74 20.34 10.19 -8.40
CA GLN A 74 20.35 10.27 -6.94
C GLN A 74 19.88 8.96 -6.29
N LEU A 75 18.80 8.35 -6.79
CA LEU A 75 18.33 7.03 -6.31
C LEU A 75 19.41 5.96 -6.52
N ASN A 76 20.06 5.94 -7.68
CA ASN A 76 21.19 5.05 -7.98
C ASN A 76 22.41 5.26 -7.08
N ALA A 77 22.62 6.47 -6.56
CA ALA A 77 23.72 6.77 -5.65
C ALA A 77 23.44 6.29 -4.22
N ASP A 78 22.17 6.11 -3.84
CA ASP A 78 21.77 5.61 -2.53
C ASP A 78 21.94 4.08 -2.45
N LYS A 79 23.14 3.64 -2.08
CA LYS A 79 23.50 2.23 -1.94
C LYS A 79 22.77 1.49 -0.81
N SER A 80 21.98 2.19 0.00
CA SER A 80 21.12 1.54 0.99
C SER A 80 19.83 0.96 0.39
N LEU A 81 19.46 1.38 -0.83
CA LEU A 81 18.26 0.90 -1.51
C LEU A 81 18.50 -0.45 -2.18
N ASP A 82 17.58 -1.38 -1.94
CA ASP A 82 17.57 -2.71 -2.56
C ASP A 82 16.73 -2.74 -3.84
N PHE A 83 15.72 -1.87 -3.94
CA PHE A 83 14.90 -1.65 -5.14
C PHE A 83 14.18 -0.30 -5.06
N VAL A 84 13.57 0.09 -6.18
CA VAL A 84 12.75 1.30 -6.33
C VAL A 84 11.37 0.90 -6.84
N VAL A 85 10.34 1.57 -6.36
CA VAL A 85 8.96 1.44 -6.82
C VAL A 85 8.52 2.77 -7.42
N HIS A 86 7.94 2.72 -8.62
CA HIS A 86 7.21 3.83 -9.24
C HIS A 86 5.71 3.51 -9.25
N VAL A 87 4.92 4.20 -8.43
CA VAL A 87 3.49 3.89 -8.23
C VAL A 87 2.57 4.40 -9.35
N GLY A 88 3.11 4.89 -10.46
CA GLY A 88 2.32 5.31 -11.64
C GLY A 88 2.41 6.80 -11.89
N ASP A 89 1.73 7.26 -12.93
CA ASP A 89 1.70 8.66 -13.35
C ASP A 89 3.09 9.18 -13.76
N ILE A 90 3.70 8.51 -14.74
CA ILE A 90 4.96 8.91 -15.40
C ILE A 90 4.81 10.14 -16.30
N LYS A 91 3.61 10.74 -16.37
CA LYS A 91 3.38 12.04 -17.00
C LYS A 91 2.29 12.84 -16.30
N ASN A 92 2.15 14.11 -16.69
CA ASN A 92 1.01 14.91 -16.26
C ASN A 92 -0.30 14.54 -17.00
N GLY A 93 -1.43 15.01 -16.46
CA GLY A 93 -2.75 14.74 -17.02
C GLY A 93 -3.10 15.48 -18.32
N SER A 94 -2.19 16.30 -18.86
CA SER A 94 -2.40 17.11 -20.08
C SER A 94 -1.39 16.85 -21.22
N ASP A 95 -0.28 16.18 -20.94
CA ASP A 95 0.77 15.88 -21.92
C ASP A 95 0.31 14.75 -22.83
N LYS A 96 0.81 14.77 -24.07
CA LYS A 96 0.46 13.77 -25.07
C LYS A 96 0.90 12.38 -24.64
N CYS A 97 0.02 11.40 -24.80
CA CYS A 97 0.35 9.98 -24.63
C CYS A 97 1.02 9.40 -25.87
N SER A 98 2.03 10.08 -26.42
CA SER A 98 2.67 9.64 -27.66
C SER A 98 3.64 8.49 -27.41
N ASN A 99 3.96 7.73 -28.46
CA ASN A 99 4.94 6.64 -28.34
C ASN A 99 6.31 7.20 -27.93
N GLU A 100 6.71 8.34 -28.48
CA GLU A 100 7.98 9.00 -28.17
C GLU A 100 8.08 9.40 -26.69
N TYR A 101 6.95 9.76 -26.07
CA TYR A 101 6.93 10.05 -24.64
C TYR A 101 7.22 8.78 -23.83
N PHE A 102 6.53 7.67 -24.14
CA PHE A 102 6.75 6.39 -23.46
C PHE A 102 8.17 5.87 -23.70
N ASP A 103 8.71 6.03 -24.90
CA ASP A 103 10.08 5.64 -25.22
C ASP A 103 11.11 6.50 -24.44
N THR A 104 10.81 7.78 -24.21
CA THR A 104 11.64 8.67 -23.36
C THR A 104 11.65 8.19 -21.92
N ILE A 105 10.48 7.93 -21.32
CA ILE A 105 10.40 7.42 -19.95
C ILE A 105 11.05 6.05 -19.84
N ARG A 106 10.88 5.16 -20.84
CA ARG A 106 11.56 3.87 -20.86
C ARG A 106 13.08 4.04 -20.83
N ALA A 107 13.62 4.97 -21.61
CA ALA A 107 15.06 5.25 -21.60
C ALA A 107 15.56 5.76 -20.23
N ASP A 108 14.75 6.54 -19.50
CA ASP A 108 15.04 6.96 -18.13
C ASP A 108 14.95 5.78 -17.14
N PHE A 109 13.92 4.93 -17.29
CA PHE A 109 13.73 3.73 -16.46
C PHE A 109 14.86 2.72 -16.64
N ASP A 110 15.41 2.60 -17.86
CA ASP A 110 16.57 1.75 -18.15
C ASP A 110 17.86 2.26 -17.47
N GLN A 111 17.90 3.49 -16.96
CA GLN A 111 19.04 4.00 -16.19
C GLN A 111 19.06 3.53 -14.73
N PHE A 112 17.98 2.93 -14.21
CA PHE A 112 17.98 2.43 -12.84
C PHE A 112 18.98 1.29 -12.67
N THR A 113 19.94 1.48 -11.77
CA THR A 113 20.91 0.47 -11.33
C THR A 113 20.39 -0.39 -10.18
N HIS A 114 19.23 -0.03 -9.64
CA HIS A 114 18.42 -0.85 -8.75
C HIS A 114 17.27 -1.50 -9.54
N PRO A 115 16.69 -2.60 -9.06
CA PRO A 115 15.43 -3.10 -9.60
C PRO A 115 14.33 -2.05 -9.50
N LEU A 116 13.61 -1.85 -10.60
CA LEU A 116 12.47 -0.94 -10.68
C LEU A 116 11.17 -1.72 -10.87
N ILE A 117 10.29 -1.61 -9.88
CA ILE A 117 8.90 -2.05 -9.97
C ILE A 117 8.07 -0.84 -10.43
N TYR A 118 7.22 -1.01 -11.44
CA TYR A 118 6.36 0.04 -11.97
C TYR A 118 4.91 -0.43 -11.98
N THR A 119 4.00 0.39 -11.43
CA THR A 119 2.55 0.24 -11.63
C THR A 119 2.04 1.30 -12.59
N ILE A 120 1.05 0.95 -13.42
CA ILE A 120 0.47 1.87 -14.40
C ILE A 120 -0.47 2.85 -13.69
N GLY A 121 -0.35 4.14 -14.02
CA GLY A 121 -1.24 5.20 -13.56
C GLY A 121 -2.30 5.59 -14.58
N ASP A 122 -3.21 6.48 -14.22
CA ASP A 122 -4.34 6.86 -15.07
C ASP A 122 -3.91 7.85 -16.17
N ASN A 123 -2.93 8.71 -15.85
CA ASN A 123 -2.38 9.69 -16.78
C ASN A 123 -1.87 9.05 -18.08
N GLU A 124 -1.23 7.88 -18.03
CA GLU A 124 -0.58 7.25 -19.18
C GLU A 124 -1.50 6.49 -20.13
N TRP A 125 -2.76 6.25 -19.78
CA TRP A 125 -3.67 5.52 -20.67
C TRP A 125 -5.12 5.94 -20.54
N THR A 126 -5.72 5.89 -19.35
CA THR A 126 -7.15 6.20 -19.17
C THR A 126 -7.41 7.63 -19.61
N ASP A 127 -6.58 8.58 -19.18
CA ASP A 127 -6.70 10.00 -19.50
C ASP A 127 -6.29 10.36 -20.92
N CYS A 128 -5.71 9.43 -21.68
CA CYS A 128 -5.24 9.70 -23.03
C CYS A 128 -6.36 10.00 -24.03
N HIS A 129 -7.61 9.69 -23.65
CA HIS A 129 -8.79 10.08 -24.40
C HIS A 129 -8.97 11.60 -24.46
N ARG A 130 -8.38 12.37 -23.52
CA ARG A 130 -8.51 13.84 -23.47
C ARG A 130 -7.90 14.47 -24.71
N THR A 131 -8.52 15.53 -25.22
CA THR A 131 -8.04 16.24 -26.42
C THR A 131 -6.61 16.77 -26.26
N SER A 132 -6.26 17.29 -25.07
CA SER A 132 -4.90 17.73 -24.74
C SER A 132 -3.88 16.60 -24.87
N ASN A 133 -4.28 15.39 -24.52
CA ASN A 133 -3.42 14.21 -24.44
C ASN A 133 -3.28 13.51 -25.80
N GLY A 134 -3.95 14.03 -26.84
CA GLY A 134 -3.92 13.51 -28.21
C GLY A 134 -5.15 12.73 -28.64
N ALA A 135 -6.19 12.65 -27.79
CA ALA A 135 -7.43 11.91 -28.08
C ALA A 135 -7.18 10.46 -28.53
N TYR A 136 -6.23 9.79 -27.87
CA TYR A 136 -5.93 8.39 -28.13
C TYR A 136 -7.04 7.49 -27.60
N ASN A 137 -7.11 6.26 -28.11
CA ASN A 137 -7.91 5.21 -27.51
C ASN A 137 -7.19 4.67 -26.25
N PRO A 138 -7.76 4.77 -25.04
CA PRO A 138 -7.12 4.30 -23.82
C PRO A 138 -6.71 2.83 -23.82
N LEU A 139 -7.49 1.93 -24.42
CA LEU A 139 -7.16 0.50 -24.46
C LEU A 139 -5.94 0.21 -25.33
N GLU A 140 -5.80 0.97 -26.41
CA GLU A 140 -4.62 0.89 -27.26
C GLU A 140 -3.40 1.46 -26.54
N ARG A 141 -3.55 2.54 -25.77
CA ARG A 141 -2.47 3.07 -24.92
C ARG A 141 -2.07 2.08 -23.81
N LEU A 142 -3.01 1.40 -23.16
CA LEU A 142 -2.70 0.33 -22.19
C LEU A 142 -1.89 -0.80 -22.84
N ALA A 143 -2.30 -1.24 -24.04
CA ALA A 143 -1.55 -2.25 -24.77
C ALA A 143 -0.11 -1.76 -25.07
N ARG A 144 0.04 -0.50 -25.49
CA ARG A 144 1.36 0.10 -25.73
C ARG A 144 2.20 0.17 -24.45
N LEU A 145 1.63 0.51 -23.30
CA LEU A 145 2.36 0.49 -22.03
C LEU A 145 2.87 -0.91 -21.68
N ARG A 146 2.04 -1.94 -21.88
CA ARG A 146 2.45 -3.34 -21.68
C ARG A 146 3.60 -3.74 -22.60
N GLU A 147 3.56 -3.34 -23.87
CA GLU A 147 4.65 -3.57 -24.82
C GLU A 147 5.95 -2.86 -24.43
N VAL A 148 5.88 -1.66 -23.85
CA VAL A 148 7.06 -0.82 -23.57
C VAL A 148 7.66 -1.08 -22.21
N PHE A 149 6.85 -1.29 -21.18
CA PHE A 149 7.33 -1.34 -19.78
C PHE A 149 7.29 -2.74 -19.17
N PHE A 150 6.66 -3.70 -19.87
CA PHE A 150 6.49 -5.07 -19.40
C PHE A 150 6.83 -6.07 -20.53
N ASP A 151 7.86 -5.74 -21.32
CA ASP A 151 8.37 -6.51 -22.46
C ASP A 151 9.05 -7.82 -22.06
N GLU A 152 9.55 -7.91 -20.82
CA GLU A 152 10.05 -9.15 -20.21
C GLU A 152 9.25 -9.53 -18.95
N PRO A 153 8.04 -10.12 -19.08
CA PRO A 153 7.26 -10.52 -17.92
C PRO A 153 7.99 -11.48 -16.97
N GLY A 154 7.76 -11.32 -15.67
CA GLY A 154 8.42 -12.07 -14.61
C GLY A 154 9.76 -11.47 -14.14
N LYS A 155 10.10 -10.27 -14.63
CA LYS A 155 11.28 -9.51 -14.21
C LYS A 155 10.93 -8.03 -14.01
N THR A 156 11.70 -7.35 -13.15
CA THR A 156 11.65 -5.89 -13.01
C THR A 156 12.38 -5.17 -14.14
N LEU A 157 12.07 -3.88 -14.32
CA LEU A 157 12.87 -2.94 -15.10
C LEU A 157 14.18 -2.58 -14.36
N GLY A 158 15.06 -1.84 -15.03
CA GLY A 158 16.37 -1.47 -14.48
C GLY A 158 17.23 -2.71 -14.20
N ALA A 159 17.85 -2.79 -13.03
CA ALA A 159 18.53 -4.02 -12.63
C ALA A 159 17.53 -5.16 -12.40
N THR A 160 17.79 -6.34 -12.95
CA THR A 160 16.81 -7.43 -12.93
C THR A 160 16.66 -8.06 -11.55
N MET A 161 15.41 -8.15 -11.06
CA MET A 161 14.96 -8.99 -9.96
C MET A 161 13.80 -9.88 -10.44
N PRO A 162 13.75 -11.17 -10.08
CA PRO A 162 12.63 -12.02 -10.45
C PRO A 162 11.35 -11.63 -9.70
N VAL A 163 10.24 -11.62 -10.43
CA VAL A 163 8.88 -11.44 -9.89
C VAL A 163 7.96 -12.49 -10.49
N THR A 164 6.88 -12.83 -9.80
CA THR A 164 5.78 -13.56 -10.43
C THR A 164 4.90 -12.55 -11.15
N SER A 165 4.44 -12.83 -12.37
CA SER A 165 3.53 -11.95 -13.12
C SER A 165 2.25 -12.68 -13.50
N GLN A 166 1.20 -11.91 -13.82
CA GLN A 166 -0.03 -12.42 -14.39
C GLN A 166 -0.05 -12.35 -15.94
N ALA A 167 1.11 -12.44 -16.59
CA ALA A 167 1.21 -12.36 -18.05
C ALA A 167 0.39 -13.43 -18.79
N ASP A 168 0.20 -14.62 -18.20
CA ASP A 168 -0.66 -15.68 -18.74
C ASP A 168 -2.15 -15.26 -18.81
N LEU A 169 -2.55 -14.24 -18.02
CA LEU A 169 -3.87 -13.61 -18.06
C LEU A 169 -3.90 -12.36 -18.98
N GLY A 170 -2.81 -12.04 -19.66
CA GLY A 170 -2.65 -10.82 -20.45
C GLY A 170 -2.45 -9.55 -19.60
N ILE A 171 -2.07 -9.69 -18.33
CA ILE A 171 -1.84 -8.60 -17.37
C ILE A 171 -0.41 -8.75 -16.82
N PRO A 172 0.61 -8.48 -17.65
CA PRO A 172 2.00 -8.65 -17.23
C PRO A 172 2.43 -7.66 -16.14
N GLU A 173 1.68 -6.57 -15.96
CA GLU A 173 1.97 -5.52 -14.98
C GLU A 173 1.58 -5.86 -13.54
N ASP A 174 0.68 -6.82 -13.33
CA ASP A 174 0.35 -7.30 -12.00
C ASP A 174 1.42 -8.32 -11.58
N VAL A 175 2.22 -7.93 -10.59
CA VAL A 175 3.38 -8.70 -10.15
C VAL A 175 3.46 -8.85 -8.63
N ALA A 176 4.02 -9.98 -8.19
CA ALA A 176 4.27 -10.25 -6.78
C ALA A 176 5.66 -10.83 -6.54
N PHE A 177 6.20 -10.54 -5.35
CA PHE A 177 7.48 -11.07 -4.88
C PHE A 177 7.53 -11.08 -3.35
N THR A 178 8.59 -11.66 -2.78
CA THR A 178 8.80 -11.68 -1.33
C THR A 178 10.25 -11.43 -1.02
N ARG A 179 10.51 -10.62 0.01
CA ARG A 179 11.86 -10.35 0.53
C ARG A 179 11.84 -10.34 2.05
N ASN A 180 12.71 -11.13 2.68
CA ASN A 180 12.88 -11.17 4.14
C ASN A 180 11.56 -11.19 4.93
N ARG A 181 10.64 -12.09 4.52
CA ARG A 181 9.30 -12.27 5.10
C ARG A 181 8.40 -11.04 4.98
N VAL A 182 8.56 -10.26 3.92
CA VAL A 182 7.63 -9.22 3.50
C VAL A 182 7.15 -9.58 2.10
N ALA A 183 5.85 -9.78 1.95
CA ALA A 183 5.22 -10.07 0.66
C ALA A 183 4.79 -8.76 -0.01
N PHE A 184 5.00 -8.66 -1.32
CA PHE A 184 4.69 -7.48 -2.12
C PHE A 184 3.77 -7.88 -3.26
N ALA A 185 2.76 -7.04 -3.54
CA ALA A 185 1.96 -7.07 -4.75
C ALA A 185 1.94 -5.66 -5.36
N ALA A 186 2.32 -5.54 -6.62
CA ALA A 186 2.15 -4.33 -7.43
C ALA A 186 1.03 -4.62 -8.43
N VAL A 187 -0.02 -3.81 -8.39
CA VAL A 187 -1.28 -4.08 -9.11
C VAL A 187 -1.76 -2.85 -9.88
N ASN A 188 -2.30 -3.07 -11.07
CA ASN A 188 -2.82 -2.03 -11.93
C ASN A 188 -4.22 -1.58 -11.48
N VAL A 189 -4.24 -0.62 -10.57
CA VAL A 189 -5.45 0.10 -10.12
C VAL A 189 -5.22 1.59 -10.40
N PRO A 190 -5.62 2.09 -11.58
CA PRO A 190 -5.51 3.51 -11.93
C PRO A 190 -6.66 4.33 -11.32
N GLY A 191 -6.43 5.63 -11.19
CA GLY A 191 -7.42 6.65 -10.90
C GLY A 191 -8.52 6.73 -11.96
N SER A 192 -9.21 7.87 -11.99
CA SER A 192 -10.35 8.06 -12.90
C SER A 192 -11.42 6.96 -12.76
N ASN A 193 -11.77 6.66 -11.51
CA ASN A 193 -12.68 5.59 -11.10
C ASN A 193 -12.30 4.22 -11.70
N ASN A 194 -11.03 3.81 -11.60
CA ASN A 194 -10.55 2.54 -12.16
C ASN A 194 -10.75 2.44 -13.68
N SER A 195 -10.65 3.55 -14.42
CA SER A 195 -11.03 3.66 -15.83
C SER A 195 -12.55 3.47 -16.07
N MET A 196 -13.43 3.82 -15.12
CA MET A 196 -14.89 3.83 -15.33
C MET A 196 -15.48 5.23 -15.54
N LEU A 197 -14.66 6.28 -15.57
CA LEU A 197 -15.11 7.58 -16.05
C LEU A 197 -15.28 7.58 -17.58
N PRO A 198 -16.30 8.26 -18.14
CA PRO A 198 -16.51 8.29 -19.59
C PRO A 198 -15.34 8.93 -20.33
N TRP A 199 -14.96 8.37 -21.48
CA TRP A 199 -13.94 8.94 -22.36
C TRP A 199 -14.48 10.13 -23.17
N THR A 200 -14.74 11.23 -22.47
CA THR A 200 -15.42 12.43 -23.00
C THR A 200 -14.69 13.10 -24.15
N GLY A 201 -13.35 13.05 -24.16
CA GLY A 201 -12.55 13.57 -25.27
C GLY A 201 -12.72 12.78 -26.59
N LEU A 202 -13.29 11.56 -26.53
CA LEU A 202 -13.72 10.77 -27.69
C LEU A 202 -15.23 10.88 -27.93
N GLY A 203 -15.91 11.84 -27.30
CA GLY A 203 -17.35 12.05 -27.39
C GLY A 203 -18.20 11.00 -26.66
N LYS A 204 -17.63 10.22 -25.73
CA LYS A 204 -18.38 9.25 -24.93
C LYS A 204 -18.98 9.93 -23.69
N THR A 205 -20.25 9.65 -23.41
CA THR A 205 -20.97 10.18 -22.25
C THR A 205 -21.18 9.15 -21.13
N ALA A 206 -20.84 7.90 -21.40
CA ALA A 206 -20.83 6.77 -20.48
C ALA A 206 -19.66 5.83 -20.84
N PRO A 207 -19.24 4.94 -19.94
CA PRO A 207 -18.27 3.90 -20.26
C PRO A 207 -18.72 3.05 -21.46
N THR A 208 -17.77 2.71 -22.32
CA THR A 208 -18.04 1.79 -23.45
C THR A 208 -18.10 0.34 -22.99
N SER A 209 -18.67 -0.56 -23.80
CA SER A 209 -18.66 -2.00 -23.53
C SER A 209 -17.24 -2.56 -23.37
N GLU A 210 -16.31 -2.09 -24.20
CA GLU A 210 -14.92 -2.51 -24.23
C GLU A 210 -14.18 -2.02 -22.99
N GLN A 211 -14.44 -0.79 -22.55
CA GLN A 211 -13.95 -0.22 -21.30
C GLN A 211 -14.44 -1.05 -20.10
N VAL A 212 -15.74 -1.34 -20.02
CA VAL A 212 -16.30 -2.15 -18.92
C VAL A 212 -15.70 -3.55 -18.89
N ALA A 213 -15.52 -4.18 -20.06
CA ALA A 213 -14.92 -5.51 -20.15
C ALA A 213 -13.44 -5.52 -19.71
N GLU A 214 -12.66 -4.50 -20.10
CA GLU A 214 -11.29 -4.35 -19.65
C GLU A 214 -11.21 -4.16 -18.13
N VAL A 215 -12.01 -3.24 -17.58
CA VAL A 215 -12.03 -2.97 -16.13
C VAL A 215 -12.42 -4.20 -15.35
N GLN A 216 -13.42 -4.96 -15.80
CA GLN A 216 -13.83 -6.20 -15.15
C GLN A 216 -12.69 -7.23 -15.15
N HIS A 217 -12.10 -7.51 -16.30
CA HIS A 217 -10.99 -8.47 -16.44
C HIS A 217 -9.80 -8.10 -15.56
N ARG A 218 -9.39 -6.82 -15.60
CA ARG A 218 -8.28 -6.33 -14.77
C ARG A 218 -8.61 -6.37 -13.28
N THR A 219 -9.80 -5.95 -12.88
CA THR A 219 -10.22 -5.97 -11.47
C THR A 219 -10.24 -7.40 -10.91
N ASP A 220 -10.71 -8.38 -11.69
CA ASP A 220 -10.70 -9.78 -11.29
C ASP A 220 -9.27 -10.29 -11.07
N ALA A 221 -8.35 -9.92 -11.96
CA ALA A 221 -6.93 -10.29 -11.87
C ALA A 221 -6.21 -9.66 -10.67
N VAL A 222 -6.46 -8.36 -10.42
CA VAL A 222 -5.99 -7.63 -9.23
C VAL A 222 -6.46 -8.32 -7.95
N ILE A 223 -7.75 -8.68 -7.88
CA ILE A 223 -8.32 -9.38 -6.72
C ILE A 223 -7.65 -10.74 -6.52
N VAL A 224 -7.41 -11.48 -7.61
CA VAL A 224 -6.69 -12.77 -7.55
C VAL A 224 -5.27 -12.57 -7.02
N GLU A 225 -4.54 -11.55 -7.48
CA GLU A 225 -3.15 -11.31 -7.05
C GLU A 225 -3.08 -10.91 -5.57
N ILE A 226 -3.97 -10.01 -5.13
CA ILE A 226 -4.06 -9.61 -3.71
C ILE A 226 -4.35 -10.86 -2.86
N LYS A 227 -5.41 -11.61 -3.17
CA LYS A 227 -5.79 -12.80 -2.39
C LYS A 227 -4.67 -13.84 -2.35
N LYS A 228 -4.01 -14.09 -3.48
CA LYS A 228 -2.88 -15.02 -3.57
C LYS A 228 -1.72 -14.56 -2.71
N THR A 229 -1.34 -13.29 -2.80
CA THR A 229 -0.25 -12.70 -2.00
C THR A 229 -0.50 -12.88 -0.51
N PHE A 230 -1.71 -12.58 -0.03
CA PHE A 230 -2.09 -12.78 1.37
C PHE A 230 -2.15 -14.25 1.79
N ALA A 231 -2.71 -15.13 0.94
CA ALA A 231 -2.77 -16.56 1.21
C ALA A 231 -1.36 -17.16 1.38
N GLU A 232 -0.44 -16.82 0.48
CA GLU A 232 0.94 -17.27 0.57
C GLU A 232 1.69 -16.63 1.75
N ALA A 233 1.45 -15.36 2.04
CA ALA A 233 2.00 -14.69 3.21
C ALA A 233 1.61 -15.40 4.52
N ARG A 234 0.34 -15.82 4.65
CA ARG A 234 -0.11 -16.64 5.79
C ARG A 234 0.62 -17.99 5.85
N GLN A 235 0.81 -18.66 4.71
CA GLN A 235 1.50 -19.95 4.66
C GLN A 235 2.98 -19.85 5.08
N ARG A 236 3.67 -18.79 4.63
CA ARG A 236 5.08 -18.53 4.97
C ARG A 236 5.27 -17.89 6.35
N ASN A 237 4.18 -17.49 7.01
CA ASN A 237 4.21 -16.63 8.18
C ASN A 237 5.00 -15.35 7.90
N ASP A 238 4.74 -14.70 6.76
CA ASP A 238 5.31 -13.40 6.47
C ASP A 238 4.85 -12.38 7.54
N ARG A 239 5.71 -11.40 7.81
CA ARG A 239 5.51 -10.39 8.86
C ARG A 239 4.61 -9.26 8.40
N THR A 240 4.60 -9.00 7.08
CA THR A 240 3.96 -7.86 6.45
C THR A 240 3.54 -8.20 5.03
N VAL A 241 2.42 -7.61 4.59
CA VAL A 241 2.04 -7.53 3.18
C VAL A 241 2.06 -6.06 2.74
N VAL A 242 2.66 -5.79 1.59
CA VAL A 242 2.70 -4.47 0.95
C VAL A 242 1.95 -4.55 -0.37
N VAL A 243 0.97 -3.67 -0.57
CA VAL A 243 0.26 -3.48 -1.83
C VAL A 243 0.66 -2.13 -2.42
N LEU A 244 1.03 -2.12 -3.69
CA LEU A 244 1.48 -0.97 -4.45
C LEU A 244 0.50 -0.75 -5.61
N GLN A 245 -0.03 0.46 -5.75
CA GLN A 245 -0.96 0.82 -6.84
C GLN A 245 -0.90 2.32 -7.11
N GLN A 246 -1.48 2.80 -8.21
CA GLN A 246 -1.55 4.24 -8.45
C GLN A 246 -2.68 4.91 -7.67
N ALA A 247 -3.92 4.46 -7.83
CA ALA A 247 -5.11 5.20 -7.42
C ALA A 247 -5.12 5.53 -5.94
N ASP A 248 -5.47 6.78 -5.61
CA ASP A 248 -5.86 7.16 -4.27
C ASP A 248 -7.36 6.91 -4.07
N MET A 249 -7.68 5.68 -3.66
CA MET A 249 -9.06 5.27 -3.36
C MET A 249 -9.66 5.98 -2.13
N PHE A 250 -8.89 6.80 -1.40
CA PHE A 250 -9.32 7.42 -0.14
C PHE A 250 -8.85 8.87 -0.03
N ASP A 251 -8.84 9.62 -1.15
CA ASP A 251 -8.33 10.99 -1.19
C ASP A 251 -9.08 11.90 -0.20
N PRO A 252 -8.40 12.36 0.88
CA PRO A 252 -9.02 13.19 1.90
C PRO A 252 -9.01 14.68 1.54
N THR A 253 -8.40 15.08 0.42
CA THR A 253 -8.17 16.48 0.05
C THR A 253 -9.41 17.17 -0.51
N TYR A 254 -10.43 16.41 -0.90
CA TYR A 254 -11.71 16.93 -1.38
C TYR A 254 -12.91 16.02 -1.05
N ASN A 255 -14.11 16.54 -1.25
CA ASN A 255 -15.33 15.75 -1.09
C ASN A 255 -15.56 14.86 -2.33
N VAL A 256 -14.97 13.68 -2.34
CA VAL A 256 -14.98 12.76 -3.49
C VAL A 256 -16.41 12.34 -3.88
N PRO A 257 -16.88 12.60 -5.10
CA PRO A 257 -18.17 12.08 -5.58
C PRO A 257 -18.16 10.54 -5.67
N TRP A 258 -19.31 9.90 -5.41
CA TRP A 258 -19.43 8.44 -5.55
C TRP A 258 -19.11 7.95 -6.96
N THR A 259 -19.44 8.75 -7.98
CA THR A 259 -19.17 8.46 -9.40
C THR A 259 -17.69 8.33 -9.73
N ASP A 260 -16.82 8.82 -8.86
CA ASP A 260 -15.38 8.92 -9.10
C ASP A 260 -14.63 7.75 -8.44
N ILE A 261 -15.31 6.98 -7.58
CA ILE A 261 -14.69 5.90 -6.79
C ILE A 261 -15.48 4.58 -6.77
N SER A 262 -16.70 4.53 -7.30
CA SER A 262 -17.58 3.37 -7.21
C SER A 262 -16.98 2.06 -7.73
N ALA A 263 -16.08 2.12 -8.71
CA ALA A 263 -15.44 0.95 -9.32
C ALA A 263 -14.38 0.30 -8.42
N PHE A 264 -13.92 1.00 -7.37
CA PHE A 264 -12.93 0.48 -6.44
C PHE A 264 -13.53 -0.42 -5.34
N THR A 265 -14.86 -0.40 -5.13
CA THR A 265 -15.54 -1.18 -4.09
C THR A 265 -15.08 -2.65 -3.95
N PRO A 266 -14.99 -3.46 -5.02
CA PRO A 266 -14.59 -4.86 -4.87
C PRO A 266 -13.12 -5.03 -4.43
N ILE A 267 -12.24 -4.10 -4.82
CA ILE A 267 -10.83 -4.07 -4.38
C ILE A 267 -10.77 -3.65 -2.92
N VAL A 268 -11.50 -2.60 -2.53
CA VAL A 268 -11.58 -2.12 -1.14
C VAL A 268 -12.11 -3.23 -0.22
N GLN A 269 -13.17 -3.95 -0.61
CA GLN A 269 -13.69 -5.08 0.16
C GLN A 269 -12.64 -6.19 0.28
N THR A 270 -11.95 -6.53 -0.82
CA THR A 270 -10.89 -7.54 -0.80
C THR A 270 -9.75 -7.17 0.14
N LEU A 271 -9.33 -5.90 0.17
CA LEU A 271 -8.32 -5.41 1.12
C LEU A 271 -8.79 -5.53 2.57
N ILE A 272 -10.07 -5.25 2.87
CA ILE A 272 -10.62 -5.43 4.23
C ILE A 272 -10.58 -6.90 4.63
N ASP A 273 -11.10 -7.78 3.77
CA ASP A 273 -11.22 -9.22 4.04
C ASP A 273 -9.84 -9.84 4.28
N GLU A 274 -8.88 -9.54 3.40
CA GLU A 274 -7.55 -10.12 3.48
C GLU A 274 -6.71 -9.52 4.62
N ALA A 275 -6.72 -8.19 4.80
CA ALA A 275 -5.94 -7.54 5.84
C ALA A 275 -6.45 -7.92 7.24
N SER A 276 -7.78 -7.92 7.47
CA SER A 276 -8.35 -8.27 8.78
C SER A 276 -8.10 -9.72 9.20
N ALA A 277 -7.87 -10.62 8.24
CA ALA A 277 -7.51 -12.02 8.46
C ALA A 277 -5.99 -12.28 8.45
N PHE A 278 -5.16 -11.25 8.28
CA PHE A 278 -3.70 -11.35 8.34
C PHE A 278 -3.20 -10.90 9.72
N SER A 279 -2.27 -11.66 10.30
CA SER A 279 -1.76 -11.39 11.66
C SER A 279 -0.71 -10.29 11.72
N GLY A 280 -0.13 -9.90 10.59
CA GLY A 280 0.88 -8.84 10.50
C GLY A 280 0.33 -7.49 10.05
N ASP A 281 1.23 -6.52 9.93
CA ASP A 281 0.92 -5.20 9.38
C ASP A 281 0.70 -5.28 7.86
N VAL A 282 -0.19 -4.44 7.35
CA VAL A 282 -0.45 -4.30 5.92
C VAL A 282 -0.20 -2.85 5.51
N TYR A 283 0.54 -2.65 4.43
CA TYR A 283 0.80 -1.31 3.90
C TYR A 283 0.26 -1.18 2.48
N LEU A 284 -0.45 -0.08 2.22
CA LEU A 284 -0.90 0.32 0.89
C LEU A 284 -0.15 1.58 0.49
N PHE A 285 0.71 1.51 -0.53
CA PHE A 285 1.35 2.70 -1.10
C PHE A 285 0.64 3.11 -2.39
N ASN A 286 0.37 4.41 -2.51
CA ASN A 286 -0.26 4.99 -3.70
C ASN A 286 0.23 6.40 -4.01
N GLY A 287 -0.14 6.87 -5.20
CA GLY A 287 0.09 8.23 -5.70
C GLY A 287 -1.23 8.99 -5.86
N ASP A 288 -1.47 9.52 -7.06
CA ASP A 288 -2.74 10.06 -7.58
C ASP A 288 -3.18 11.40 -6.96
N SER A 289 -3.36 11.46 -5.64
CA SER A 289 -3.78 12.71 -4.98
C SER A 289 -2.65 13.75 -4.86
N HIS A 290 -1.41 13.36 -5.23
CA HIS A 290 -0.20 14.18 -5.24
C HIS A 290 0.20 14.79 -3.89
N VAL A 291 -0.42 14.41 -2.78
CA VAL A 291 -0.16 14.97 -1.45
C VAL A 291 0.19 13.86 -0.49
N TYR A 292 1.35 13.99 0.15
CA TYR A 292 1.74 13.03 1.18
C TYR A 292 0.66 12.90 2.26
N ASN A 293 0.27 11.66 2.54
CA ASN A 293 -0.64 11.31 3.61
C ASN A 293 -0.26 9.95 4.19
N ALA A 294 -0.45 9.78 5.50
CA ALA A 294 -0.28 8.49 6.16
C ALA A 294 -1.41 8.27 7.16
N ASP A 295 -2.29 7.32 6.88
CA ASP A 295 -3.51 7.09 7.66
C ASP A 295 -3.97 5.63 7.62
N ARG A 296 -5.14 5.37 8.21
CA ARG A 296 -5.78 4.04 8.23
C ARG A 296 -7.20 4.16 7.69
N PRO A 297 -7.37 4.23 6.36
CA PRO A 297 -8.66 4.55 5.75
C PRO A 297 -9.68 3.44 5.93
N LEU A 298 -9.26 2.24 6.34
CA LEU A 298 -10.12 1.08 6.57
C LEU A 298 -10.26 0.70 8.04
N ALA A 299 -9.74 1.51 8.98
CA ALA A 299 -9.95 1.28 10.41
C ALA A 299 -11.42 1.50 10.81
N ALA A 300 -11.84 0.84 11.90
CA ALA A 300 -13.19 1.00 12.44
C ALA A 300 -13.51 2.49 12.73
N GLY A 301 -14.69 2.93 12.28
CA GLY A 301 -15.13 4.34 12.39
C GLY A 301 -14.66 5.25 11.26
N SER A 302 -13.86 4.76 10.31
CA SER A 302 -13.52 5.52 9.10
C SER A 302 -14.76 5.83 8.25
N PRO A 303 -14.92 7.08 7.75
CA PRO A 303 -16.03 7.44 6.86
C PRO A 303 -15.97 6.73 5.50
N TRP A 304 -14.80 6.19 5.12
CA TRP A 304 -14.65 5.46 3.86
C TRP A 304 -15.42 4.14 3.85
N LEU A 305 -15.58 3.49 5.02
CA LEU A 305 -16.33 2.24 5.12
C LEU A 305 -17.79 2.42 4.69
N SER A 306 -18.45 3.47 5.19
CA SER A 306 -19.83 3.78 4.81
C SER A 306 -19.92 4.34 3.39
N LYS A 307 -18.94 5.14 2.96
CA LYS A 307 -18.89 5.70 1.60
C LYS A 307 -18.80 4.63 0.52
N TYR A 308 -18.01 3.58 0.76
CA TYR A 308 -17.91 2.43 -0.15
C TYR A 308 -19.02 1.39 0.02
N GLY A 309 -19.80 1.46 1.11
CA GLY A 309 -20.82 0.46 1.42
C GLY A 309 -20.24 -0.93 1.71
N VAL A 310 -19.00 -0.99 2.17
CA VAL A 310 -18.26 -2.23 2.45
C VAL A 310 -18.57 -2.78 3.84
N THR A 311 -18.27 -4.05 4.04
CA THR A 311 -18.48 -4.75 5.31
C THR A 311 -17.16 -5.00 6.02
N GLY A 312 -17.15 -4.86 7.34
CA GLY A 312 -15.96 -5.04 8.16
C GLY A 312 -15.04 -3.81 8.21
N SER A 313 -13.83 -4.02 8.71
CA SER A 313 -12.78 -3.01 8.84
C SER A 313 -11.42 -3.70 8.99
N ALA A 314 -10.34 -3.06 8.55
CA ALA A 314 -8.97 -3.52 8.71
C ALA A 314 -8.14 -2.47 9.46
N HIS A 315 -7.91 -2.69 10.76
CA HIS A 315 -7.14 -1.77 11.60
C HIS A 315 -5.62 -1.84 11.37
N ASN A 316 -5.15 -2.97 10.83
CA ASN A 316 -3.75 -3.25 10.51
C ASN A 316 -3.34 -2.80 9.11
N LEU A 317 -4.27 -2.27 8.29
CA LEU A 317 -3.94 -1.64 7.01
C LEU A 317 -3.64 -0.16 7.21
N GLN A 318 -2.40 0.22 6.92
CA GLN A 318 -1.94 1.59 6.87
C GLN A 318 -1.71 2.01 5.41
N ARG A 319 -2.29 3.13 5.00
CA ARG A 319 -2.06 3.73 3.69
C ARG A 319 -0.96 4.78 3.81
N ILE A 320 -0.10 4.84 2.80
CA ILE A 320 0.87 5.92 2.59
C ILE A 320 0.72 6.43 1.16
N THR A 321 0.14 7.62 1.00
CA THR A 321 0.16 8.35 -0.26
C THR A 321 1.47 9.14 -0.35
N ILE A 322 2.17 9.09 -1.49
CA ILE A 322 3.40 9.87 -1.73
C ILE A 322 3.09 11.30 -2.21
N ASP A 323 4.07 12.19 -2.09
CA ASP A 323 4.01 13.50 -2.75
C ASP A 323 4.22 13.33 -4.26
N GLY A 324 3.44 14.06 -5.06
CA GLY A 324 3.42 13.94 -6.52
C GLY A 324 3.35 15.28 -7.23
N SER A 325 3.32 15.26 -8.57
CA SER A 325 3.20 16.47 -9.39
C SER A 325 4.27 17.51 -9.03
N ALA A 326 3.91 18.79 -8.89
CA ALA A 326 4.82 19.85 -8.46
C ALA A 326 5.40 19.64 -7.03
N LYS A 327 4.86 18.71 -6.25
CA LYS A 327 5.35 18.36 -4.91
C LYS A 327 6.29 17.15 -4.91
N ALA A 328 6.53 16.50 -6.06
CA ALA A 328 7.49 15.41 -6.23
C ALA A 328 8.96 15.88 -6.12
N THR A 329 9.27 16.59 -5.03
CA THR A 329 10.58 17.12 -4.65
C THR A 329 11.31 16.20 -3.68
N ASN A 330 10.72 15.03 -3.38
CA ASN A 330 11.27 14.01 -2.52
C ASN A 330 10.85 12.61 -3.00
N TYR A 331 11.57 11.58 -2.58
CA TYR A 331 11.11 10.20 -2.61
C TYR A 331 10.86 9.71 -1.18
N LEU A 332 10.01 8.71 -1.04
CA LEU A 332 9.83 8.04 0.23
C LEU A 332 10.87 6.92 0.36
N ARG A 333 11.80 7.01 1.30
CA ARG A 333 12.65 5.87 1.67
C ARG A 333 11.91 5.05 2.73
N VAL A 334 11.67 3.79 2.44
CA VAL A 334 11.05 2.83 3.35
C VAL A 334 12.13 1.88 3.85
N ASP A 335 12.33 1.86 5.16
CA ASP A 335 13.26 0.98 5.85
C ASP A 335 12.50 -0.20 6.45
N VAL A 336 12.90 -1.41 6.10
CA VAL A 336 12.30 -2.67 6.59
C VAL A 336 13.21 -3.28 7.65
N ALA A 337 12.67 -3.42 8.85
CA ALA A 337 13.39 -4.02 9.95
C ALA A 337 13.73 -5.49 9.66
N GLY A 338 14.92 -5.90 10.09
CA GLY A 338 15.37 -7.28 10.07
C GLY A 338 14.48 -8.24 10.86
N ASN A 339 14.57 -9.53 10.55
CA ASN A 339 13.87 -10.57 11.30
C ASN A 339 14.29 -10.55 12.78
N GLY A 340 13.35 -10.34 13.69
CA GLY A 340 13.62 -10.28 15.13
C GLY A 340 14.22 -8.95 15.63
N SER A 341 14.47 -7.97 14.75
CA SER A 341 14.87 -6.61 15.14
C SER A 341 13.71 -5.76 15.64
N ALA A 342 12.52 -5.94 15.06
CA ALA A 342 11.31 -5.31 15.58
C ALA A 342 10.93 -5.99 16.90
N GLY A 343 10.93 -5.22 17.98
CA GLY A 343 10.36 -5.68 19.25
C GLY A 343 8.89 -6.05 19.09
N LYS A 344 8.35 -6.80 20.05
CA LYS A 344 6.90 -6.99 20.15
C LYS A 344 6.25 -5.59 20.14
N ASP A 345 5.32 -5.37 19.21
CA ASP A 345 4.60 -4.10 19.00
C ASP A 345 5.38 -2.97 18.29
N GLN A 346 6.55 -3.25 17.68
CA GLN A 346 7.22 -2.30 16.78
C GLN A 346 6.83 -2.56 15.32
N PRO A 347 6.58 -1.51 14.51
CA PRO A 347 6.23 -1.68 13.11
C PRO A 347 7.41 -2.27 12.32
N VAL A 348 7.10 -3.14 11.35
CA VAL A 348 8.10 -3.77 10.48
C VAL A 348 8.68 -2.77 9.47
N LEU A 349 7.86 -1.82 9.02
CA LEU A 349 8.26 -0.73 8.12
C LEU A 349 8.28 0.60 8.86
N SER A 350 9.31 1.39 8.60
CA SER A 350 9.37 2.83 8.87
C SER A 350 9.72 3.57 7.59
N TRP A 351 9.44 4.87 7.51
CA TRP A 351 9.76 5.64 6.32
C TRP A 351 10.04 7.11 6.60
N ASP A 352 10.86 7.69 5.74
CA ASP A 352 11.20 9.11 5.74
C ASP A 352 11.08 9.67 4.32
N ARG A 353 10.75 10.97 4.20
CA ARG A 353 10.79 11.69 2.93
C ARG A 353 12.19 12.25 2.71
N VAL A 354 12.83 11.84 1.62
CA VAL A 354 14.19 12.25 1.27
C VAL A 354 14.15 13.18 0.07
N SER A 355 14.59 14.43 0.25
CA SER A 355 14.57 15.43 -0.82
C SER A 355 15.46 15.05 -2.01
N PHE A 356 14.95 15.27 -3.22
CA PHE A 356 15.79 15.36 -4.41
C PHE A 356 16.66 16.63 -4.34
N LYS A 357 17.88 16.54 -4.88
CA LYS A 357 18.91 17.59 -4.80
C LYS A 357 19.09 18.37 -6.09
#